data_AF-A0A7R9LV08-F1
#
_entry.id   AF-A0A7R9LV08-F1
#
_cell.length_a   1.000
_cell.length_b   1.000
_cell.length_c   1.000
_cell.angle_alpha   90.00
_cell.angle_beta   90.00
_cell.angle_gamma   90.00
#
_symmetry.space_group_name_H-M   'P 1'
#
loop_
_entity.id
_entity.type
_entity.pdbx_description
1 polymer ?
#
loop_
_entity_poly.entity_id
_entity_poly.type
_entity_poly.pdbx_seq_one_letter_code
_entity_poly.pdbx_strand_id
1 'polypeptide(L)'
;MIWTSGVAIACVQLVVVRAVPFYHRKNLYYECREDWDLESGRIYTIIIFVATFALPVAILIFVYSTIAYHVFRHVIPGNPDCRRDGNQINRKIKVIKMLMTIVMLFGVCWLPIHVFSL
;
A
#
# COMPACT_ATOMS: atom_id res chain seq x y z
N MET A 1 9.94 -11.63 9.71
CA MET A 1 8.52 -11.52 9.30
C MET A 1 8.30 -10.50 8.18
N ILE A 2 8.83 -9.27 8.27
CA ILE A 2 8.70 -8.26 7.18
C ILE A 2 9.43 -8.72 5.90
N TRP A 3 10.63 -9.27 6.04
CA TRP A 3 11.40 -9.80 4.93
C TRP A 3 10.76 -11.03 4.28
N THR A 4 10.15 -11.90 5.08
CA THR A 4 9.46 -13.09 4.57
C THR A 4 8.20 -12.73 3.80
N SER A 5 7.44 -11.72 4.23
CA SER A 5 6.30 -11.21 3.46
C SER A 5 6.74 -10.51 2.17
N GLY A 6 7.83 -9.75 2.20
CA GLY A 6 8.40 -9.12 1.00
C GLY A 6 8.85 -10.15 -0.04
N VAL A 7 9.55 -11.20 0.40
CA VAL A 7 9.98 -12.30 -0.48
C VAL A 7 8.76 -13.05 -1.02
N ALA A 8 7.76 -13.35 -0.19
CA ALA A 8 6.56 -14.05 -0.66
C ALA A 8 5.84 -13.29 -1.77
N ILE A 9 5.68 -11.97 -1.63
CA ILE A 9 5.03 -11.12 -2.65
C ILE A 9 5.87 -11.07 -3.94
N ALA A 10 7.20 -10.89 -3.82
CA ALA A 10 8.10 -10.89 -4.97
C ALA A 10 8.15 -12.26 -5.68
N CYS A 11 8.04 -13.35 -4.93
CA CYS A 11 7.95 -14.71 -5.48
C CYS A 11 6.70 -14.89 -6.34
N VAL A 12 5.56 -14.28 -5.97
CA VAL A 12 4.35 -14.38 -6.82
C VAL A 12 4.57 -13.65 -8.15
N GLN A 13 5.20 -12.48 -8.14
CA GLN A 13 5.56 -11.78 -9.39
C GLN A 13 6.51 -12.59 -10.28
N LEU A 14 7.46 -13.33 -9.69
CA LEU A 14 8.37 -14.23 -10.40
C LEU A 14 7.67 -15.38 -11.14
N VAL A 15 6.56 -15.90 -10.61
CA VAL A 15 5.82 -17.01 -11.22
C VAL A 15 4.93 -16.53 -12.38
N VAL A 16 4.47 -15.29 -12.27
CA VAL A 16 3.40 -14.69 -13.08
C VAL A 16 3.94 -13.92 -14.28
N VAL A 17 5.09 -13.27 -14.13
CA VAL A 17 5.77 -12.59 -15.23
C VAL A 17 6.31 -13.63 -16.20
N ARG A 18 5.86 -13.56 -17.45
CA ARG A 18 6.28 -14.46 -18.54
C ARG A 18 6.88 -13.62 -19.68
N ALA A 19 7.93 -14.14 -20.30
CA ALA A 19 8.46 -13.58 -21.54
C ALA A 19 7.63 -14.11 -22.71
N VAL A 20 6.83 -13.25 -23.33
CA VAL A 20 6.00 -13.61 -24.47
C VAL A 20 6.62 -13.09 -25.78
N PRO A 21 6.59 -13.88 -26.87
CA PRO A 21 7.05 -13.41 -28.17
C PRO A 21 6.01 -12.47 -28.81
N PHE A 22 6.46 -11.34 -29.34
CA PHE A 22 5.66 -10.41 -30.14
C PHE A 22 6.34 -10.13 -31.48
N TYR A 23 5.57 -10.21 -32.57
CA TYR A 23 6.07 -9.96 -33.91
C TYR A 23 5.87 -8.49 -34.27
N HIS A 24 6.97 -7.74 -34.38
CA HIS A 24 6.92 -6.36 -34.87
C HIS A 24 7.69 -6.26 -36.19
N ARG A 25 6.98 -5.84 -37.25
CA ARG A 25 7.59 -5.56 -38.56
C ARG A 25 8.40 -6.74 -39.14
N LYS A 26 7.90 -7.98 -38.94
CA LYS A 26 8.53 -9.27 -39.32
C LYS A 26 9.76 -9.69 -38.51
N ASN A 27 10.15 -8.94 -37.49
CA ASN A 27 11.16 -9.36 -36.52
C ASN A 27 10.49 -9.88 -35.24
N LEU A 28 11.08 -10.92 -34.66
CA LEU A 28 10.65 -11.50 -33.40
C LEU A 28 11.27 -10.73 -32.23
N TYR A 29 10.44 -10.19 -31.34
CA TYR A 29 10.86 -9.56 -30.10
C TYR A 29 10.26 -10.31 -28.91
N TYR A 30 10.89 -10.22 -27.75
CA TYR A 30 10.36 -10.76 -26.49
C TYR A 30 10.04 -9.61 -25.56
N GLU A 31 8.83 -9.62 -25.02
CA GLU A 31 8.38 -8.67 -24.00
C GLU A 31 8.03 -9.42 -22.71
N CYS A 32 8.49 -8.91 -21.57
CA CYS A 32 8.11 -9.44 -20.27
C CYS A 32 6.81 -8.79 -19.84
N ARG A 33 5.73 -9.56 -19.79
CA ARG A 33 4.43 -9.09 -19.29
C ARG A 33 3.82 -10.09 -18.32
N GLU A 34 2.93 -9.60 -17.47
CA GLU A 34 2.13 -10.46 -16.61
C GLU A 34 1.08 -11.18 -17.48
N ASP A 35 1.10 -12.52 -17.46
CA ASP A 35 0.19 -13.36 -18.22
C ASP A 35 -1.02 -13.72 -17.35
N TRP A 36 -1.97 -12.80 -17.26
CA TRP A 36 -3.24 -13.01 -16.57
C TRP A 36 -4.41 -12.82 -17.52
N ASP A 37 -5.50 -13.53 -17.24
CA ASP A 37 -6.83 -13.13 -17.72
C ASP A 37 -7.19 -11.75 -17.14
N LEU A 38 -7.87 -10.90 -17.93
CA LEU A 38 -8.17 -9.50 -17.55
C LEU A 38 -8.82 -9.39 -16.16
N GLU A 39 -9.75 -10.29 -15.84
CA GLU A 39 -10.43 -10.28 -14.55
C GLU A 39 -9.50 -10.67 -13.41
N SER A 40 -8.69 -11.71 -13.63
CA SER A 40 -7.76 -12.24 -12.62
C SER A 40 -6.64 -11.24 -12.30
N GLY A 41 -6.09 -10.56 -13.31
CA GLY A 41 -5.06 -9.54 -13.12
C GLY A 41 -5.58 -8.35 -12.32
N ARG A 42 -6.81 -7.89 -12.60
CA ARG A 42 -7.45 -6.79 -11.86
C ARG A 42 -7.68 -7.15 -10.39
N ILE A 43 -8.20 -8.36 -10.12
CA ILE A 43 -8.45 -8.84 -8.76
C ILE A 43 -7.12 -8.96 -7.98
N TYR A 44 -6.08 -9.52 -8.61
CA TYR A 44 -4.76 -9.66 -8.00
C TYR A 44 -4.15 -8.31 -7.61
N THR A 45 -4.19 -7.31 -8.49
CA THR A 45 -3.71 -5.95 -8.21
C THR A 45 -4.45 -5.30 -7.04
N ILE A 46 -5.79 -5.44 -6.99
CA ILE A 46 -6.60 -4.93 -5.87
C ILE A 46 -6.23 -5.63 -4.56
N ILE A 47 -6.09 -6.96 -4.57
CA ILE A 47 -5.73 -7.74 -3.38
C ILE A 47 -4.37 -7.32 -2.84
N ILE A 48 -3.35 -7.22 -3.70
CA ILE A 48 -2.03 -6.77 -3.29
C ILE A 48 -2.09 -5.37 -2.72
N PHE A 49 -2.76 -4.43 -3.40
CA PHE A 49 -2.90 -3.06 -2.92
C PHE A 49 -3.54 -3.00 -1.52
N VAL A 50 -4.60 -3.78 -1.30
CA VAL A 50 -5.27 -3.84 0.00
C VAL A 50 -4.36 -4.44 1.06
N ALA A 51 -3.70 -5.56 0.76
CA ALA A 51 -2.88 -6.30 1.72
C ALA A 51 -1.62 -5.53 2.13
N THR A 52 -0.93 -4.90 1.17
CA THR A 52 0.34 -4.22 1.44
C THR A 52 0.19 -2.76 1.85
N PHE A 53 -0.96 -2.13 1.58
CA PHE A 53 -1.17 -0.70 1.86
C PHE A 53 -2.43 -0.40 2.68
N ALA A 54 -3.63 -0.76 2.20
CA ALA A 54 -4.87 -0.33 2.87
C ALA A 54 -5.01 -0.93 4.28
N LEU A 55 -4.71 -2.21 4.42
CA LEU A 55 -4.78 -2.94 5.69
C LEU A 55 -3.79 -2.38 6.74
N PRO A 56 -2.48 -2.23 6.45
CA PRO A 56 -1.56 -1.63 7.43
C PRO A 56 -1.95 -0.19 7.78
N VAL A 57 -2.47 0.60 6.84
CA VAL A 57 -2.95 1.97 7.14
C VAL A 57 -4.17 1.94 8.07
N ALA A 58 -5.15 1.08 7.82
CA ALA A 58 -6.34 0.96 8.65
C ALA A 58 -5.99 0.55 10.09
N ILE A 59 -5.08 -0.42 10.25
CA ILE A 59 -4.60 -0.85 11.58
C ILE A 59 -3.90 0.29 12.30
N LEU A 60 -3.01 1.04 11.61
CA LEU A 60 -2.32 2.17 12.22
C LEU A 60 -3.31 3.25 12.67
N ILE A 61 -4.27 3.63 11.83
CA ILE A 61 -5.31 4.60 12.20
C ILE A 61 -6.07 4.13 13.43
N PHE A 62 -6.51 2.87 13.44
CA PHE A 62 -7.28 2.30 14.55
C PHE A 62 -6.47 2.34 15.85
N VAL A 63 -5.28 1.74 15.86
CA VAL A 63 -4.42 1.67 17.05
C VAL A 63 -4.08 3.08 17.57
N TYR A 64 -3.71 4.01 16.68
CA TYR A 64 -3.39 5.37 17.11
C TYR A 64 -4.60 6.17 17.57
N SER A 65 -5.79 5.94 17.00
CA SER A 65 -7.02 6.57 17.47
C SER A 65 -7.39 6.04 18.86
N THR A 66 -7.25 4.74 19.11
CA THR A 66 -7.46 4.14 20.43
C THR A 66 -6.47 4.68 21.45
N ILE A 67 -5.18 4.79 21.10
CA ILE A 67 -4.16 5.40 21.98
C ILE A 67 -4.53 6.85 22.29
N ALA A 68 -4.87 7.64 21.28
CA ALA A 68 -5.29 9.03 21.48
C ALA A 68 -6.51 9.10 22.42
N TYR A 69 -7.56 8.33 22.16
CA TYR A 69 -8.76 8.28 22.99
C TYR A 69 -8.47 7.85 24.43
N HIS A 70 -7.59 6.85 24.62
CA HIS A 70 -7.20 6.36 25.94
C HIS A 70 -6.43 7.42 26.73
N VAL A 71 -5.49 8.12 26.07
CA VAL A 71 -4.74 9.24 26.67
C VAL A 71 -5.66 10.41 27.00
N PHE A 72 -6.62 10.73 26.13
CA PHE A 72 -7.61 11.79 26.38
C PHE A 72 -8.55 11.46 27.56
N ARG A 73 -8.84 10.18 27.84
CA ARG A 73 -9.66 9.78 28.99
C ARG A 73 -8.87 9.57 30.27
N HIS A 74 -7.63 9.13 30.20
CA HIS A 74 -6.72 9.00 31.33
C HIS A 74 -5.88 10.27 31.53
N VAL A 75 -6.52 11.43 31.67
CA VAL A 75 -5.83 12.64 32.14
C VAL A 75 -5.40 12.38 33.58
N ILE A 76 -4.14 11.99 33.77
CA ILE A 76 -3.53 11.76 35.07
C ILE A 76 -3.52 13.11 35.82
N PRO A 77 -4.19 13.24 36.98
CA PRO A 77 -4.17 14.46 37.77
C PRO A 77 -2.78 14.58 38.43
N GLY A 78 -1.83 15.27 37.79
CA GLY A 78 -0.48 15.39 38.35
C GLY A 78 0.50 16.26 37.59
N ASN A 79 0.61 16.12 36.26
CA ASN A 79 1.28 17.07 35.35
C ASN A 79 1.11 16.55 33.92
N PRO A 80 0.03 16.89 33.20
CA PRO A 80 -0.08 16.49 31.82
C PRO A 80 0.76 17.46 30.99
N ASP A 81 1.90 17.00 30.47
CA ASP A 81 2.51 17.64 29.30
C ASP A 81 1.63 17.37 28.07
N CYS A 82 0.34 17.74 28.12
CA CYS A 82 -0.64 17.69 27.03
C CYS A 82 -0.07 18.33 25.76
N ARG A 83 0.82 19.31 25.91
CA ARG A 83 1.51 19.97 24.81
C ARG A 83 2.53 19.05 24.12
N ARG A 84 3.23 18.19 24.85
CA ARG A 84 4.19 17.22 24.28
C ARG A 84 3.48 16.03 23.65
N ASP A 85 2.42 15.52 24.28
CA ASP A 85 1.59 14.43 23.74
C ASP A 85 0.77 14.87 22.54
N GLY A 86 0.17 16.06 22.58
CA GLY A 86 -0.50 16.67 21.42
C GLY A 86 0.47 16.84 20.24
N ASN A 87 1.70 17.28 20.49
CA ASN A 87 2.72 17.38 19.44
C ASN A 87 3.14 16.00 18.89
N GLN A 88 3.22 14.96 19.72
CA GLN A 88 3.49 13.61 19.25
C GLN A 88 2.34 13.05 18.40
N ILE A 89 1.09 13.23 18.84
CA ILE A 89 -0.11 12.82 18.08
C ILE A 89 -0.17 13.56 16.75
N ASN A 90 0.04 14.88 16.75
CA ASN A 90 0.07 15.69 15.52
C ASN A 90 1.17 15.24 14.54
N ARG A 91 2.36 14.87 15.05
CA ARG A 91 3.43 14.31 14.21
C ARG A 91 3.04 12.95 13.64
N LYS A 92 2.39 12.08 14.41
CA LYS A 92 1.93 10.76 13.94
C LYS A 92 0.79 10.87 12.94
N ILE A 93 -0.18 11.77 13.15
CA ILE A 93 -1.22 12.10 12.18
C ILE A 93 -0.61 12.67 10.89
N LYS A 94 0.44 13.49 10.98
CA LYS A 94 1.17 13.97 9.80
C LYS A 94 1.79 12.82 9.00
N VAL A 95 2.38 11.82 9.65
CA VAL A 95 2.89 10.62 8.99
C VAL A 95 1.76 9.81 8.34
N ILE A 96 0.64 9.59 9.04
CA ILE A 96 -0.52 8.90 8.47
C ILE A 96 -1.07 9.64 7.25
N LYS A 97 -1.24 10.97 7.34
CA LYS A 97 -1.66 11.80 6.22
C LYS A 97 -0.69 11.71 5.05
N MET A 98 0.62 11.78 5.32
CA MET A 98 1.66 11.63 4.30
C MET A 98 1.57 10.26 3.61
N LEU A 99 1.38 9.17 4.38
CA LEU A 99 1.20 7.82 3.83
C LEU A 99 -0.08 7.71 3.00
N MET A 100 -1.21 8.29 3.46
CA MET A 100 -2.44 8.35 2.66
C MET A 100 -2.25 9.10 1.35
N THR A 101 -1.52 10.22 1.36
CA THR A 101 -1.23 10.99 0.15
C THR A 101 -0.40 10.18 -0.83
N ILE A 102 0.64 9.48 -0.36
CA ILE A 102 1.44 8.56 -1.20
C ILE A 102 0.55 7.49 -1.80
N VAL A 103 -0.36 6.89 -1.01
CA VAL A 103 -1.27 5.84 -1.48
C VAL A 103 -2.27 6.35 -2.52
N MET A 104 -2.87 7.52 -2.31
CA MET A 104 -3.77 8.12 -3.29
C MET A 104 -3.03 8.49 -4.57
N LEU A 105 -1.83 9.05 -4.47
CA LEU A 105 -1.00 9.35 -5.64
C LEU A 105 -0.60 8.08 -6.36
N PHE A 106 -0.18 7.03 -5.66
CA PHE A 106 0.13 5.75 -6.28
C PHE A 106 -1.10 5.17 -6.95
N GLY A 107 -2.24 5.14 -6.28
CA GLY A 107 -3.52 4.70 -6.83
C GLY A 107 -3.93 5.51 -8.07
N VAL A 108 -3.90 6.84 -8.02
CA VAL A 108 -4.29 7.73 -9.13
C VAL A 108 -3.27 7.74 -10.27
N CYS A 109 -1.99 7.50 -10.01
CA CYS A 109 -0.96 7.38 -11.04
C CYS A 109 -0.90 5.97 -11.65
N TRP A 110 -1.26 4.94 -10.89
CA TRP A 110 -1.33 3.55 -11.37
C TRP A 110 -2.66 3.20 -12.02
N LEU A 111 -3.80 3.75 -11.57
CA LEU A 111 -5.12 3.52 -12.17
C LEU A 111 -5.14 3.79 -13.68
N PRO A 112 -4.66 4.94 -14.19
CA PRO A 112 -4.64 5.19 -15.62
C PRO A 112 -3.70 4.24 -16.33
N ILE A 113 -2.54 3.90 -15.77
CA ILE A 113 -1.64 2.89 -16.38
C ILE A 113 -2.33 1.51 -16.49
N HIS A 114 -3.04 1.07 -15.46
CA HIS A 114 -3.76 -0.20 -15.46
C HIS A 114 -5.05 -0.20 -16.29
N VAL A 115 -5.69 0.97 -16.43
CA VAL A 115 -6.88 1.16 -17.28
C VAL A 115 -6.48 1.32 -18.75
N PHE A 116 -5.34 1.94 -19.04
CA PHE A 116 -4.78 2.03 -20.40
C PHE A 116 -4.07 0.74 -20.84
N SER A 117 -3.69 -0.15 -19.91
CA SER A 117 -3.15 -1.49 -20.22
C SER A 117 -4.23 -2.57 -20.41
N LEU A 118 -5.51 -2.19 -20.38
CA LEU A 118 -6.66 -3.03 -20.72
C LEU A 118 -7.05 -2.79 -22.19
#